data_AF-A0A2J4XYF1-F1
#
_entry.id   AF-A0A2J4XYF1-F1
#
_cell.length_a   1.000
_cell.length_b   1.000
_cell.length_c   1.000
_cell.angle_alpha   90.00
_cell.angle_beta   90.00
_cell.angle_gamma   90.00
#
_symmetry.space_group_name_H-M   'P 1'
#
loop_
_entity.id
_entity.type
_entity.pdbx_description
1 polymer ?
#
loop_
_entity_poly.entity_id
_entity_poly.type
_entity_poly.pdbx_seq_one_letter_code
_entity_poly.pdbx_strand_id
1 'polypeptide(L)'
;MKKIATITASVITAGVLCYLGLSGYIWYYDSQRIKKNDVRLSAVAENNKVLSFFNEKGCDYCHTPSAELPFYAAFPVAKQLMDYDVQLGYKSFNLQSVRTSLIDDKPVSQSGLNKIEWVMQHQTMPPTRYVALHWAGGVSDSERIEILNWIKHQRERYYASADTAAKHRNEPLQPIPKKLPVDERKAALGFRLYHDARMSGDSTISCAHCHA
;
A
#
# COMPACT_ATOMS: atom_id res chain seq x y z
N MET A 1 -44.62 -9.37 -26.34
CA MET A 1 -43.97 -9.84 -25.09
C MET A 1 -42.87 -10.89 -25.35
N LYS A 2 -43.15 -12.05 -25.99
CA LYS A 2 -42.12 -13.08 -26.26
C LYS A 2 -40.88 -12.58 -27.04
N LYS A 3 -41.06 -11.81 -28.11
CA LYS A 3 -39.93 -11.27 -28.91
C LYS A 3 -39.01 -10.32 -28.12
N ILE A 4 -39.59 -9.48 -27.25
CA ILE A 4 -38.82 -8.57 -26.40
C ILE A 4 -38.00 -9.38 -25.39
N ALA A 5 -38.61 -10.38 -24.75
CA ALA A 5 -37.91 -11.28 -23.83
C ALA A 5 -36.74 -12.03 -24.51
N THR A 6 -36.92 -12.50 -25.74
CA THR A 6 -35.85 -13.17 -26.50
C THR A 6 -34.70 -12.22 -26.85
N ILE A 7 -35.00 -11.00 -27.31
CA ILE A 7 -33.97 -9.99 -27.62
C ILE A 7 -33.20 -9.60 -26.35
N THR A 8 -33.91 -9.34 -25.25
CA THR A 8 -33.27 -9.02 -23.96
C THR A 8 -32.38 -10.15 -23.49
N ALA A 9 -32.84 -11.41 -23.57
CA ALA A 9 -32.02 -12.57 -23.22
C ALA A 9 -30.76 -12.69 -24.10
N SER A 10 -30.88 -12.48 -25.42
CA SER A 10 -29.73 -12.52 -26.33
C SER A 10 -28.68 -11.43 -26.02
N VAL A 11 -29.12 -10.20 -25.70
CA VAL A 11 -28.22 -9.09 -25.35
C VAL A 11 -27.49 -9.38 -24.04
N ILE A 12 -28.19 -9.89 -23.02
CA ILE A 12 -27.58 -10.27 -21.74
C ILE A 12 -26.55 -11.38 -21.96
N THR A 13 -26.90 -12.44 -22.69
CA THR A 13 -26.00 -13.54 -22.99
C THR A 13 -24.75 -13.07 -23.74
N ALA A 14 -24.91 -12.20 -24.74
CA ALA A 14 -23.77 -11.62 -25.45
C ALA A 14 -22.87 -10.78 -24.53
N GLY A 15 -23.47 -9.95 -23.67
CA GLY A 15 -22.73 -9.16 -22.69
C GLY A 15 -21.93 -10.02 -21.70
N VAL A 16 -22.54 -11.09 -21.17
CA VAL A 16 -21.87 -12.04 -20.27
C VAL A 16 -20.71 -12.75 -20.97
N LEU A 17 -20.91 -13.22 -22.22
CA LEU A 17 -19.84 -13.87 -22.97
C LEU A 17 -18.67 -12.92 -23.26
N CYS A 18 -18.95 -11.68 -23.63
CA CYS A 18 -17.90 -10.66 -23.84
C CYS A 18 -17.13 -10.38 -22.53
N TYR A 19 -17.84 -10.23 -21.41
CA TYR A 19 -17.22 -10.00 -20.11
C TYR A 19 -16.34 -11.18 -19.68
N LEU A 20 -16.84 -12.41 -19.75
CA LEU A 20 -16.07 -13.60 -19.41
C LEU A 20 -14.86 -13.80 -20.34
N GLY A 21 -15.02 -13.53 -21.63
CA GLY A 21 -13.92 -13.57 -22.59
C GLY A 21 -12.82 -12.55 -22.25
N LEU A 22 -13.20 -11.32 -21.89
CA LEU A 22 -12.28 -10.29 -21.45
C LEU A 22 -11.58 -10.68 -20.14
N SER A 23 -12.33 -11.08 -19.11
CA SER A 23 -11.76 -11.50 -17.82
C SER A 23 -10.85 -12.72 -17.96
N GLY A 24 -11.19 -13.68 -18.83
CA GLY A 24 -10.35 -14.84 -19.13
C GLY A 24 -9.03 -14.44 -19.81
N TYR A 25 -9.08 -13.50 -20.76
CA TYR A 25 -7.87 -12.93 -21.37
C TYR A 25 -7.01 -12.20 -20.35
N ILE A 26 -7.62 -11.38 -19.49
CA ILE A 26 -6.92 -10.63 -18.45
C ILE A 26 -6.23 -11.58 -17.47
N TRP A 27 -6.93 -12.62 -17.02
CA TRP A 27 -6.35 -13.65 -16.17
C TRP A 27 -5.13 -14.32 -16.82
N TYR A 28 -5.19 -14.62 -18.12
CA TYR A 28 -4.05 -15.15 -18.87
C TYR A 28 -2.90 -14.14 -18.92
N TYR A 29 -3.17 -12.87 -19.24
CA TYR A 29 -2.18 -11.80 -19.29
C TYR A 29 -1.48 -11.61 -17.95
N ASP A 30 -2.25 -11.50 -16.86
CA ASP A 30 -1.74 -11.35 -15.49
C ASP A 30 -0.90 -12.56 -15.09
N SER A 31 -1.34 -13.78 -15.41
CA SER A 31 -0.59 -15.01 -15.14
C SER A 31 0.77 -15.03 -15.86
N GLN A 32 0.82 -14.53 -17.09
CA GLN A 32 2.08 -14.42 -17.84
C GLN A 32 2.99 -13.34 -17.26
N ARG A 33 2.41 -12.21 -16.84
CA ARG A 33 3.14 -11.14 -16.16
C ARG A 33 3.77 -11.63 -14.87
N ILE A 34 3.03 -12.35 -14.02
CA ILE A 34 3.55 -12.91 -12.77
C ILE A 34 4.74 -13.84 -13.03
N LYS A 35 4.68 -14.67 -14.08
CA LYS A 35 5.77 -15.58 -14.48
C LYS A 35 6.99 -14.86 -15.08
N LYS A 36 6.76 -13.79 -15.83
CA LYS A 36 7.81 -13.03 -16.53
C LYS A 36 8.51 -12.01 -15.63
N ASN A 37 7.80 -11.47 -14.63
CA ASN A 37 8.39 -10.54 -13.68
C ASN A 37 9.46 -11.26 -12.88
N ASP A 38 10.71 -10.95 -13.18
CA ASP A 38 11.86 -11.24 -12.32
C ASP A 38 11.77 -10.32 -11.10
N VAL A 39 10.85 -10.66 -10.18
CA VAL A 39 10.79 -10.01 -8.88
C VAL A 39 12.13 -10.30 -8.23
N ARG A 40 13.00 -9.28 -8.18
CA ARG A 40 14.28 -9.37 -7.48
C ARG A 40 14.02 -9.94 -6.10
N LEU A 41 14.58 -11.12 -5.86
CA LEU A 41 14.39 -11.84 -4.61
C LEU A 41 15.26 -11.22 -3.52
N SER A 42 14.70 -11.12 -2.32
CA SER A 42 15.45 -10.91 -1.10
C SER A 42 16.26 -12.18 -0.77
N ALA A 43 17.39 -11.99 -0.08
CA ALA A 43 18.11 -13.10 0.55
C ALA A 43 17.27 -13.78 1.66
N VAL A 44 16.25 -13.09 2.19
CA VAL A 44 15.36 -13.59 3.25
C VAL A 44 14.08 -14.17 2.63
N ALA A 45 13.84 -15.46 2.87
CA ALA A 45 12.72 -16.19 2.28
C ALA A 45 11.35 -15.63 2.69
N GLU A 46 11.22 -15.14 3.92
CA GLU A 46 10.00 -14.52 4.43
C GLU A 46 9.65 -13.23 3.67
N ASN A 47 10.65 -12.42 3.34
CA ASN A 47 10.44 -11.19 2.55
C ASN A 47 9.93 -11.54 1.14
N ASN A 48 10.36 -12.66 0.58
CA ASN A 48 9.91 -13.12 -0.75
C ASN A 48 8.42 -13.46 -0.77
N LYS A 49 7.84 -13.94 0.33
CA LYS A 49 6.38 -14.18 0.40
C LYS A 49 5.57 -12.90 0.23
N VAL A 50 6.00 -11.83 0.91
CA VAL A 50 5.35 -10.51 0.84
C VAL A 50 5.57 -9.87 -0.53
N LEU A 51 6.77 -10.00 -1.10
CA LEU A 51 7.07 -9.56 -2.46
C LEU A 51 6.20 -10.28 -3.49
N SER A 52 6.05 -11.60 -3.38
CA SER A 52 5.18 -12.41 -4.24
C SER A 52 3.72 -11.97 -4.10
N PHE A 53 3.22 -11.78 -2.88
CA PHE A 53 1.87 -11.27 -2.65
C PHE A 53 1.61 -9.98 -3.42
N PHE A 54 2.51 -8.99 -3.34
CA PHE A 54 2.32 -7.72 -4.05
C PHE A 54 2.34 -7.86 -5.58
N ASN A 55 3.13 -8.80 -6.12
CA ASN A 55 3.22 -9.06 -7.55
C ASN A 55 1.98 -9.83 -8.05
N GLU A 56 1.60 -10.90 -7.35
CA GLU A 56 0.47 -11.77 -7.67
C GLU A 56 -0.87 -11.03 -7.61
N LYS A 57 -1.05 -10.15 -6.61
CA LYS A 57 -2.26 -9.32 -6.48
C LYS A 57 -2.25 -8.08 -7.37
N GLY A 58 -1.18 -7.86 -8.13
CA GLY A 58 -1.06 -6.73 -9.04
C GLY A 58 -1.08 -5.37 -8.35
N CYS A 59 -0.64 -5.26 -7.09
CA CYS A 59 -0.64 -4.00 -6.36
C CYS A 59 0.20 -2.92 -7.07
N ASP A 60 1.21 -3.34 -7.80
CA ASP A 60 2.10 -2.49 -8.57
C ASP A 60 1.49 -1.89 -9.84
N TYR A 61 0.35 -2.39 -10.34
CA TYR A 61 -0.39 -1.73 -11.42
C TYR A 61 -0.70 -0.27 -11.08
N CYS A 62 -1.07 0.01 -9.83
CA CYS A 62 -1.43 1.36 -9.39
C CYS A 62 -0.41 1.98 -8.42
N HIS A 63 0.41 1.16 -7.74
CA HIS A 63 1.37 1.66 -6.75
C HIS A 63 2.81 1.72 -7.23
N THR A 64 3.05 1.52 -8.53
CA THR A 64 4.36 1.75 -9.15
C THR A 64 4.22 2.43 -10.52
N PRO A 65 5.18 3.27 -10.94
CA PRO A 65 5.10 3.98 -12.21
C PRO A 65 5.46 3.12 -13.44
N SER A 66 5.93 1.89 -13.23
CA SER A 66 6.57 1.06 -14.26
C SER A 66 5.72 -0.16 -14.69
N ALA A 67 4.47 -0.26 -14.26
CA ALA A 67 3.65 -1.41 -14.60
C ALA A 67 3.21 -1.38 -16.08
N GLU A 68 3.51 -2.45 -16.81
CA GLU A 68 2.99 -2.65 -18.15
C GLU A 68 1.46 -2.84 -18.09
N LEU A 69 0.73 -1.94 -18.74
CA LEU A 69 -0.73 -1.99 -18.76
C LEU A 69 -1.23 -2.91 -19.89
N PRO A 70 -2.36 -3.60 -19.66
CA PRO A 70 -2.98 -4.42 -20.69
C PRO A 70 -3.51 -3.57 -21.86
N PHE A 71 -3.69 -4.19 -23.03
CA PHE A 71 -4.03 -3.48 -24.28
C PHE A 71 -5.28 -2.58 -24.18
N TYR A 72 -6.27 -2.98 -23.40
CA TYR A 72 -7.53 -2.24 -23.25
C TYR A 72 -7.36 -0.91 -22.51
N ALA A 73 -6.22 -0.70 -21.82
CA ALA A 73 -5.85 0.58 -21.22
C ALA A 73 -5.67 1.70 -22.25
N ALA A 74 -5.56 1.37 -23.54
CA ALA A 74 -5.50 2.37 -24.61
C ALA A 74 -6.89 2.88 -25.07
N PHE A 75 -7.99 2.23 -24.68
CA PHE A 75 -9.33 2.61 -25.15
C PHE A 75 -9.85 3.87 -24.44
N PRO A 76 -10.50 4.84 -25.13
CA PRO A 76 -10.74 6.18 -24.60
C PRO A 76 -11.40 6.26 -23.20
N VAL A 77 -12.39 5.41 -22.92
CA VAL A 77 -13.08 5.38 -21.62
C VAL A 77 -12.27 4.64 -20.56
N ALA A 78 -11.72 3.46 -20.90
CA ALA A 78 -10.91 2.66 -19.99
C ALA A 78 -9.62 3.40 -19.61
N LYS A 79 -8.97 4.04 -20.58
CA LYS A 79 -7.75 4.83 -20.41
C LYS A 79 -7.93 5.92 -19.35
N GLN A 80 -8.98 6.73 -19.47
CA GLN A 80 -9.20 7.84 -18.54
C GLN A 80 -9.43 7.36 -17.10
N LEU A 81 -10.23 6.29 -16.94
CA LEU A 81 -10.49 5.70 -15.63
C LEU A 81 -9.22 5.09 -15.02
N MET A 82 -8.49 4.29 -15.81
CA MET A 82 -7.26 3.65 -15.37
C MET A 82 -6.17 4.68 -15.05
N ASP A 83 -5.96 5.69 -15.89
CA ASP A 83 -4.99 6.76 -15.64
C ASP A 83 -5.30 7.48 -14.32
N TYR A 84 -6.59 7.77 -14.05
CA TYR A 84 -7.01 8.36 -12.79
C TYR A 84 -6.67 7.46 -11.59
N ASP A 85 -7.00 6.18 -11.68
CA ASP A 85 -6.78 5.22 -10.59
C ASP A 85 -5.30 4.96 -10.32
N VAL A 86 -4.49 4.85 -11.38
CA VAL A 86 -3.03 4.69 -11.28
C VAL A 86 -2.40 5.93 -10.67
N GLN A 87 -2.79 7.13 -11.13
CA GLN A 87 -2.27 8.38 -10.56
C GLN A 87 -2.66 8.55 -9.08
N LEU A 88 -3.92 8.28 -8.75
CA LEU A 88 -4.40 8.37 -7.37
C LEU A 88 -3.72 7.34 -6.47
N GLY A 89 -3.61 6.09 -6.93
CA GLY A 89 -2.96 4.99 -6.22
C GLY A 89 -1.50 5.31 -5.92
N TYR A 90 -0.75 5.76 -6.92
CA TYR A 90 0.68 6.06 -6.78
C TYR A 90 0.92 7.27 -5.88
N LYS A 91 0.12 8.34 -6.01
CA LYS A 91 0.17 9.51 -5.12
C LYS A 91 -0.14 9.14 -3.67
N SER A 92 -1.09 8.22 -3.47
CA SER A 92 -1.51 7.80 -2.13
C SER A 92 -0.48 6.88 -1.46
N PHE A 93 0.14 6.00 -2.25
CA PHE A 93 1.12 5.04 -1.74
C PHE A 93 2.10 4.59 -2.84
N ASN A 94 3.39 4.78 -2.56
CA ASN A 94 4.49 4.32 -3.41
C ASN A 94 5.06 3.00 -2.88
N LEU A 95 4.70 1.90 -3.56
CA LEU A 95 5.11 0.55 -3.18
C LEU A 95 6.59 0.28 -3.43
N GLN A 96 7.27 1.05 -4.29
CA GLN A 96 8.69 0.85 -4.58
C GLN A 96 9.56 0.95 -3.33
N SER A 97 9.27 1.89 -2.44
CA SER A 97 10.00 2.04 -1.17
C SER A 97 9.92 0.77 -0.31
N VAL A 98 8.74 0.15 -0.23
CA VAL A 98 8.52 -1.09 0.51
C VAL A 98 9.23 -2.27 -0.14
N ARG A 99 9.12 -2.39 -1.47
CA ARG A 99 9.81 -3.45 -2.23
C ARG A 99 11.32 -3.38 -2.05
N THR A 100 11.92 -2.19 -2.18
CA THR A 100 13.36 -2.01 -1.98
C THR A 100 13.79 -2.37 -0.55
N SER A 101 13.03 -1.95 0.47
CA SER A 101 13.28 -2.36 1.85
C SER A 101 13.26 -3.89 2.02
N LEU A 102 12.28 -4.58 1.44
CA LEU A 102 12.18 -6.05 1.51
C LEU A 102 13.34 -6.74 0.79
N ILE A 103 13.72 -6.26 -0.40
CA ILE A 103 14.83 -6.80 -1.19
C ILE A 103 16.16 -6.66 -0.43
N ASP A 104 16.40 -5.48 0.13
CA ASP A 104 17.64 -5.14 0.85
C ASP A 104 17.68 -5.68 2.31
N ASP A 105 16.64 -6.37 2.77
CA ASP A 105 16.43 -6.77 4.18
C ASP A 105 16.54 -5.60 5.18
N LYS A 106 15.96 -4.47 4.79
CA LYS A 106 15.88 -3.24 5.60
C LYS A 106 14.46 -3.06 6.16
N PRO A 107 14.32 -2.35 7.29
CA PRO A 107 13.01 -2.06 7.85
C PRO A 107 12.14 -1.25 6.87
N VAL A 108 10.90 -1.69 6.68
CA VAL A 108 9.89 -0.94 5.92
C VAL A 108 9.35 0.19 6.78
N SER A 109 9.36 1.43 6.27
CA SER A 109 8.91 2.61 7.02
C SER A 109 7.57 2.41 7.75
N GLN A 110 7.45 2.97 8.96
CA GLN A 110 6.22 2.91 9.77
C GLN A 110 5.00 3.42 8.99
N SER A 111 5.13 4.51 8.22
CA SER A 111 4.04 5.03 7.38
C SER A 111 3.62 4.06 6.28
N GLY A 112 4.58 3.33 5.67
CA GLY A 112 4.30 2.29 4.69
C GLY A 112 3.55 1.11 5.31
N LEU A 113 4.02 0.61 6.46
CA LEU A 113 3.35 -0.45 7.21
C LEU A 113 1.92 -0.07 7.59
N ASN A 114 1.72 1.14 8.11
CA ASN A 114 0.41 1.62 8.54
C ASN A 114 -0.58 1.77 7.38
N LYS A 115 -0.12 2.22 6.21
CA LYS A 115 -0.97 2.32 5.02
C LYS A 115 -1.42 0.95 4.53
N ILE A 116 -0.50 -0.02 4.49
CA ILE A 116 -0.83 -1.41 4.10
C ILE A 116 -1.78 -2.02 5.14
N GLU A 117 -1.50 -1.88 6.43
CA GLU A 117 -2.36 -2.41 7.49
C GLU A 117 -3.77 -1.84 7.38
N TRP A 118 -3.91 -0.53 7.19
CA TRP A 118 -5.22 0.12 7.14
C TRP A 118 -6.07 -0.44 6.01
N VAL A 119 -5.53 -0.58 4.79
CA VAL A 119 -6.28 -1.12 3.65
C VAL A 119 -6.60 -2.61 3.79
N MET A 120 -5.74 -3.36 4.49
CA MET A 120 -5.99 -4.77 4.79
C MET A 120 -7.10 -4.92 5.83
N GLN A 121 -7.04 -4.18 6.95
CA GLN A 121 -8.06 -4.22 8.00
C GLN A 121 -9.45 -3.81 7.50
N HIS A 122 -9.51 -2.79 6.64
CA HIS A 122 -10.76 -2.27 6.09
C HIS A 122 -11.16 -2.89 4.75
N GLN A 123 -10.35 -3.83 4.22
CA GLN A 123 -10.60 -4.54 2.97
C GLN A 123 -10.89 -3.61 1.78
N THR A 124 -10.22 -2.45 1.75
CA THR A 124 -10.45 -1.42 0.72
C THR A 124 -9.57 -1.60 -0.50
N MET A 125 -8.59 -2.51 -0.43
CA MET A 125 -7.69 -2.83 -1.53
C MET A 125 -7.62 -4.35 -1.80
N PRO A 126 -7.54 -4.76 -3.08
CA PRO A 126 -7.64 -3.89 -4.25
C PRO A 126 -9.05 -3.32 -4.48
N PRO A 127 -9.20 -2.16 -5.16
CA PRO A 127 -10.50 -1.53 -5.35
C PRO A 127 -11.46 -2.43 -6.13
N THR A 128 -12.77 -2.34 -5.85
CA THR A 128 -13.82 -3.14 -6.53
C THR A 128 -13.75 -3.07 -8.05
N ARG A 129 -13.46 -1.89 -8.62
CA ARG A 129 -13.28 -1.68 -10.06
C ARG A 129 -12.13 -2.52 -10.66
N TYR A 130 -11.07 -2.74 -9.90
CA TYR A 130 -9.94 -3.55 -10.33
C TYR A 130 -10.33 -5.02 -10.30
N VAL A 131 -10.85 -5.51 -9.16
CA VAL A 131 -11.26 -6.91 -9.02
C VAL A 131 -12.49 -7.28 -9.86
N ALA A 132 -13.20 -6.32 -10.46
CA ALA A 132 -14.25 -6.60 -11.42
C ALA A 132 -13.71 -7.23 -12.73
N LEU A 133 -12.45 -6.97 -13.08
CA LEU A 133 -11.78 -7.57 -14.24
C LEU A 133 -10.63 -8.50 -13.84
N HIS A 134 -10.00 -8.23 -12.70
CA HIS A 134 -8.83 -8.95 -12.16
C HIS A 134 -9.23 -9.81 -10.95
N TRP A 135 -10.04 -10.85 -11.16
CA TRP A 135 -10.67 -11.58 -10.05
C TRP A 135 -9.64 -12.30 -9.18
N ALA A 136 -8.57 -12.82 -9.80
CA ALA A 136 -7.45 -13.44 -9.10
C ALA A 136 -6.62 -12.45 -8.26
N GLY A 137 -6.77 -11.14 -8.52
CA GLY A 137 -6.15 -10.07 -7.75
C GLY A 137 -6.84 -9.81 -6.41
N GLY A 138 -8.01 -10.40 -6.14
CA GLY A 138 -8.66 -10.31 -4.84
C GLY A 138 -7.79 -10.88 -3.71
N VAL A 139 -7.87 -10.28 -2.53
CA VAL A 139 -7.13 -10.70 -1.33
C VAL A 139 -8.03 -11.55 -0.45
N SER A 140 -7.64 -12.81 -0.23
CA SER A 140 -8.34 -13.74 0.65
C SER A 140 -8.10 -13.43 2.13
N ASP A 141 -8.94 -13.99 3.01
CA ASP A 141 -8.78 -13.83 4.46
C ASP A 141 -7.43 -14.37 4.97
N SER A 142 -6.94 -15.48 4.42
CA SER A 142 -5.65 -16.06 4.81
C SER A 142 -4.48 -15.17 4.40
N GLU A 143 -4.48 -14.66 3.17
CA GLU A 143 -3.44 -13.75 2.70
C GLU A 143 -3.45 -12.44 3.48
N ARG A 144 -4.65 -11.91 3.78
CA ARG A 144 -4.80 -10.73 4.63
C ARG A 144 -4.17 -10.95 6.00
N ILE A 145 -4.47 -12.08 6.65
CA ILE A 145 -3.92 -12.41 7.97
C ILE A 145 -2.39 -12.57 7.91
N GLU A 146 -1.85 -13.16 6.85
CA GLU A 146 -0.41 -13.29 6.64
C GLU A 146 0.28 -11.93 6.56
N ILE A 147 -0.28 -11.00 5.78
CA ILE A 147 0.25 -9.63 5.67
C ILE A 147 0.15 -8.88 7.00
N LEU A 148 -0.97 -9.00 7.72
CA LEU A 148 -1.13 -8.36 9.04
C LEU A 148 -0.15 -8.91 10.07
N ASN A 149 0.11 -10.22 10.06
CA ASN A 149 1.11 -10.84 10.93
C ASN A 149 2.53 -10.41 10.56
N TRP A 150 2.84 -10.31 9.26
CA TRP A 150 4.12 -9.77 8.80
C TRP A 150 4.33 -8.33 9.29
N ILE A 151 3.32 -7.45 9.18
CA ILE A 151 3.39 -6.07 9.69
C ILE A 151 3.67 -6.05 11.20
N LYS A 152 2.97 -6.91 11.97
CA LYS A 152 3.21 -7.07 13.40
C LYS A 152 4.67 -7.44 13.69
N HIS A 153 5.20 -8.43 12.98
CA HIS A 153 6.59 -8.85 13.16
C HIS A 153 7.59 -7.75 12.79
N GLN A 154 7.32 -6.95 11.75
CA GLN A 154 8.16 -5.81 11.40
C GLN A 154 8.21 -4.76 12.52
N ARG A 155 7.05 -4.44 13.13
CA ARG A 155 6.97 -3.52 14.27
C ARG A 155 7.72 -4.04 15.48
N GLU A 156 7.50 -5.30 15.85
CA GLU A 156 8.18 -5.92 16.99
C GLU A 156 9.69 -5.98 16.80
N ARG A 157 10.18 -6.24 15.58
CA ARG A 157 11.61 -6.40 15.28
C ARG A 157 12.35 -5.06 15.20
N TYR A 158 11.73 -4.03 14.61
CA TYR A 158 12.46 -2.81 14.22
C TYR A 158 12.01 -1.53 14.92
N TYR A 159 10.80 -1.48 15.49
CA TYR A 159 10.19 -0.22 15.92
C TYR A 159 9.77 -0.21 17.40
N ALA A 160 9.40 -1.35 17.96
CA ALA A 160 9.04 -1.45 19.37
C ALA A 160 10.26 -1.20 20.27
N SER A 161 10.15 -0.24 21.18
CA SER A 161 11.18 -0.01 22.19
C SER A 161 11.20 -1.16 23.22
N ALA A 162 12.36 -1.38 23.84
CA ALA A 162 12.53 -2.45 24.83
C ALA A 162 11.56 -2.32 26.01
N ASP A 163 11.22 -1.09 26.40
CA ASP A 163 10.29 -0.75 27.49
C ASP A 163 8.83 -0.65 27.06
N THR A 164 8.52 -0.84 25.77
CA THR A 164 7.12 -0.94 25.31
C THR A 164 6.49 -2.23 25.83
N ALA A 165 5.38 -2.09 26.55
CA ALA A 165 4.61 -3.21 27.05
C ALA A 165 4.14 -4.12 25.91
N ALA A 166 4.19 -5.44 26.11
CA ALA A 166 3.95 -6.43 25.05
C ALA A 166 2.67 -6.19 24.23
N LYS A 167 1.58 -5.81 24.91
CA LYS A 167 0.28 -5.51 24.26
C LYS A 167 0.29 -4.31 23.31
N HIS A 168 1.23 -3.39 23.45
CA HIS A 168 1.33 -2.16 22.66
C HIS A 168 2.41 -2.23 21.55
N ARG A 169 3.16 -3.34 21.45
CA ARG A 169 4.27 -3.45 20.48
C ARG A 169 3.82 -3.46 19.02
N ASN A 170 2.57 -3.85 18.76
CA ASN A 170 1.98 -3.82 17.42
C ASN A 170 1.17 -2.55 17.13
N GLU A 171 1.23 -1.51 17.97
CA GLU A 171 0.46 -0.30 17.68
C GLU A 171 1.02 0.43 16.44
N PRO A 172 0.15 0.97 15.56
CA PRO A 172 0.60 1.74 14.39
C PRO A 172 1.45 2.96 14.76
N LEU A 173 1.22 3.51 15.95
CA LEU A 173 2.04 4.53 16.57
C LEU A 173 2.70 3.91 17.80
N GLN A 174 4.02 3.82 17.76
CA GLN A 174 4.76 3.24 18.88
C GLN A 174 4.74 4.19 20.09
N PRO A 175 4.56 3.68 21.32
CA PRO A 175 4.67 4.47 22.52
C PRO A 175 6.02 5.19 22.63
N ILE A 176 6.01 6.38 23.25
CA ILE A 176 7.24 7.13 23.50
C ILE A 176 8.10 6.35 24.50
N PRO A 177 9.36 6.02 24.19
CA PRO A 177 10.26 5.36 25.13
C PRO A 177 10.49 6.23 26.36
N LYS A 178 10.64 5.62 27.54
CA LYS A 178 10.92 6.32 28.81
C LYS A 178 12.19 7.15 28.77
N LYS A 179 13.19 6.73 27.97
CA LYS A 179 14.44 7.45 27.78
C LYS A 179 14.91 7.31 26.35
N LEU A 180 15.25 8.43 25.73
CA LEU A 180 15.96 8.47 24.46
C LEU A 180 17.43 8.86 24.71
N PRO A 181 18.38 8.32 23.95
CA PRO A 181 19.76 8.77 24.02
C PRO A 181 19.86 10.18 23.43
N VAL A 182 19.90 11.20 24.29
CA VAL A 182 20.01 12.61 23.90
C VAL A 182 21.22 13.25 24.58
N ASP A 183 21.80 14.26 23.92
CA ASP A 183 22.77 15.15 24.57
C ASP A 183 21.98 16.19 25.39
N GLU A 184 22.06 16.08 26.71
CA GLU A 184 21.32 16.94 27.65
C GLU A 184 21.59 18.43 27.42
N ARG A 185 22.81 18.81 26.98
CA ARG A 185 23.13 20.22 26.69
C ARG A 185 22.42 20.69 25.42
N LYS A 186 22.30 19.83 24.42
CA LYS A 186 21.51 20.14 23.20
C LYS A 186 20.02 20.19 23.51
N ALA A 187 19.51 19.28 24.34
CA ALA A 187 18.10 19.29 24.77
C ALA A 187 17.77 20.58 25.53
N ALA A 188 18.61 20.97 26.49
CA ALA A 188 18.46 22.22 27.24
C ALA A 188 18.55 23.47 26.34
N LEU A 189 19.47 23.48 25.36
CA LEU A 189 19.53 24.55 24.36
C LEU A 189 18.27 24.59 23.50
N GLY A 190 17.80 23.44 23.01
CA GLY A 190 16.57 23.32 22.23
C GLY A 190 15.35 23.84 22.99
N PHE A 191 15.23 23.52 24.27
CA PHE A 191 14.19 24.06 25.15
C PHE A 191 14.22 25.59 25.22
N ARG A 192 15.41 26.18 25.36
CA ARG A 192 15.56 27.64 25.36
C ARG A 192 15.13 28.26 24.03
N LEU A 193 15.60 27.70 22.91
CA LEU A 193 15.27 28.19 21.56
C LEU A 193 13.78 28.07 21.25
N TYR A 194 13.13 26.98 21.68
CA TYR A 194 11.68 26.78 21.51
C TYR A 194 10.83 27.89 22.14
N HIS A 195 11.33 28.49 23.22
CA HIS A 195 10.67 29.58 23.94
C HIS A 195 11.22 30.97 23.59
N ASP A 196 12.24 31.07 22.74
CA ASP A 196 12.92 32.32 22.43
C ASP A 196 12.20 33.06 21.29
N ALA A 197 11.58 34.20 21.60
CA ALA A 197 10.85 34.99 20.61
C ALA A 197 11.76 35.54 19.51
N ARG A 198 13.07 35.67 19.75
CA ARG A 198 14.06 36.12 18.75
C ARG A 198 14.22 35.17 17.57
N MET A 199 13.59 33.99 17.62
CA MET A 199 13.51 33.06 16.48
C MET A 199 12.54 33.55 15.40
N SER A 200 11.66 34.51 15.70
CA SER A 200 10.81 35.21 14.72
C SER A 200 11.50 36.46 14.18
N GLY A 201 11.15 36.87 12.95
CA GLY A 201 11.78 38.00 12.26
C GLY A 201 11.60 39.36 12.96
N ASP A 202 10.56 39.52 13.77
CA ASP A 202 10.27 40.72 14.57
C ASP A 202 10.53 40.50 16.08
N SER A 203 11.05 39.33 16.46
CA SER A 203 11.32 38.94 17.85
C SER A 203 10.11 38.90 18.78
N THR A 204 8.88 38.74 18.26
CA THR A 204 7.65 38.74 19.07
C THR A 204 7.06 37.34 19.30
N ILE A 205 7.33 36.38 18.40
CA ILE A 205 6.74 35.04 18.41
C ILE A 205 7.81 33.97 18.60
N SER A 206 7.56 33.02 19.50
CA SER A 206 8.35 31.79 19.66
C SER A 206 7.57 30.55 19.19
N CYS A 207 8.21 29.38 19.17
CA CYS A 207 7.51 28.13 18.86
C CYS A 207 6.40 27.84 19.89
N ALA A 208 6.70 28.07 21.18
CA ALA A 208 5.77 27.87 22.30
C ALA A 208 4.54 28.81 22.26
N HIS A 209 4.60 29.93 21.54
CA HIS A 209 3.44 30.82 21.37
C HIS A 209 2.29 30.13 20.61
N CYS A 210 2.61 29.28 19.62
CA CYS A 210 1.62 28.58 18.80
C CYS A 210 1.41 27.11 19.22
N HIS A 211 2.38 26.52 19.90
CA HIS A 211 2.40 25.12 20.31
C HIS A 211 2.70 25.02 21.82
N ALA A 212 1.73 25.39 22.65
CA ALA A 212 1.83 25.33 24.12
C ALA A 212 1.62 23.92 24.68
#